data_AF-A0A1U7DAJ0-F1
#
_entry.id   AF-A0A1U7DAJ0-F1
#
_cell.length_a   1.000
_cell.length_b   1.000
_cell.length_c   1.000
_cell.angle_alpha   90.00
_cell.angle_beta   90.00
_cell.angle_gamma   90.00
#
_symmetry.space_group_name_H-M   'P 1'
#
loop_
_entity.id
_entity.type
_entity.pdbx_description
1 polymer ?
#
loop_
_entity_poly.entity_id
_entity_poly.type
_entity_poly.pdbx_seq_one_letter_code
_entity_poly.pdbx_strand_id
1 'polypeptide(L)'
;MAEQDEVVAAISDPGEIGRAEHNRGDRFVVGLGNIAAWLFPILMVAICAQVVLRQAGHNQAWLDDLQWWLYGAAVLMGIGYAVVTNSHVRVDIFYDNFEQRKRIRTDILGLAWLFLPFIILCWDVTFDYALTSIRADEGSDSPNGLHNLWTLKGFMNLSFVFIAVAIWSTYVRLLGKLTRPALWKQFLFAFPSVTYVVNLIFYYSCFTVLYLTRDPEMDARDVGRLPIFGEWEFGQHEMRWTVLAALILTVALIVVARLFDRKDA
;
A
#
# COMPACT_ATOMS: atom_id res chain seq x y z
N MET A 1 24.93 18.73 45.82
CA MET A 1 25.32 18.44 44.44
C MET A 1 24.61 17.15 44.09
N ALA A 2 23.37 17.24 43.60
CA ALA A 2 22.57 16.07 43.26
C ALA A 2 22.90 15.73 41.80
N GLU A 3 23.46 14.55 41.61
CA GLU A 3 23.79 13.94 40.33
C GLU A 3 22.48 13.80 39.54
N GLN A 4 22.35 14.57 38.46
CA GLN A 4 21.32 14.32 37.46
C GLN A 4 21.74 13.03 36.77
N ASP A 5 21.06 11.93 37.09
CA ASP A 5 21.07 10.72 36.27
C ASP A 5 20.61 11.12 34.86
N GLU A 6 21.58 11.49 34.03
CA GLU A 6 21.42 11.68 32.61
C GLU A 6 20.97 10.31 32.08
N VAL A 7 19.68 10.19 31.75
CA VAL A 7 19.13 8.99 31.14
C VAL A 7 19.83 8.80 29.81
N VAL A 8 20.95 8.08 29.84
CA VAL A 8 21.72 7.62 28.70
C VAL A 8 20.73 6.86 27.82
N ALA A 9 20.36 7.51 26.71
CA ALA A 9 19.44 7.05 25.67
C ALA A 9 18.72 5.75 26.01
N ALA A 10 17.50 5.85 26.57
CA ALA A 10 16.63 4.69 26.64
C ALA A 10 16.62 4.06 25.25
N ILE A 11 17.08 2.81 25.13
CA ILE A 11 16.96 2.01 23.91
C ILE A 11 15.46 1.75 23.77
N SER A 12 14.73 2.77 23.34
CA SER A 12 13.33 2.66 23.01
C SER A 12 13.31 1.96 21.68
N ASP A 13 12.96 0.67 21.70
CA ASP A 13 12.61 -0.06 20.48
C ASP A 13 11.69 0.86 19.64
N PRO A 14 12.04 1.19 18.39
CA PRO A 14 11.19 2.00 17.54
C PRO A 14 9.76 1.47 17.44
N GLY A 15 9.56 0.16 17.64
CA GLY A 15 8.25 -0.50 17.64
C GLY A 15 7.39 -0.23 18.89
N GLU A 16 8.00 0.29 19.96
CA GLU A 16 7.33 0.68 21.20
C GLU A 16 6.80 2.13 21.15
N ILE A 17 7.27 2.94 20.20
CA ILE A 17 6.85 4.33 20.03
C ILE A 17 5.35 4.36 19.70
N GLY A 18 4.54 4.94 20.60
CA GLY A 18 3.09 5.05 20.40
C GLY A 18 2.31 3.75 20.58
N ARG A 19 2.93 2.67 21.09
CA ARG A 19 2.31 1.33 21.21
C ARG A 19 1.01 1.31 22.02
N ALA A 20 0.86 2.20 23.00
CA ALA A 20 -0.37 2.34 23.78
C ALA A 20 -1.58 2.77 22.92
N GLU A 21 -1.34 3.50 21.84
CA GLU A 21 -2.37 3.99 20.92
C GLU A 21 -2.62 3.04 19.74
N HIS A 22 -1.76 2.03 19.55
CA HIS A 22 -1.83 1.10 18.44
C HIS A 22 -3.07 0.20 18.54
N ASN A 23 -3.88 0.22 17.48
CA ASN A 23 -4.96 -0.72 17.30
C ASN A 23 -4.41 -2.10 16.87
N ARG A 24 -5.29 -3.08 16.60
CA ARG A 24 -4.88 -4.43 16.22
C ARG A 24 -4.14 -4.49 14.87
N GLY A 25 -4.55 -3.68 13.90
CA GLY A 25 -3.92 -3.61 12.58
C GLY A 25 -2.51 -3.03 12.66
N ASP A 26 -2.33 -2.00 13.48
CA ASP A 26 -1.03 -1.37 13.72
C ASP A 26 -0.03 -2.37 14.30
N ARG A 27 -0.47 -3.16 15.29
CA ARG A 27 0.36 -4.20 15.90
C ARG A 27 0.73 -5.30 14.92
N PHE A 28 -0.18 -5.68 14.03
CA PHE A 28 0.09 -6.65 12.97
C PHE A 28 1.17 -6.12 12.00
N VAL A 29 1.03 -4.86 11.58
CA VAL A 29 1.99 -4.21 10.67
C VAL A 29 3.36 -4.06 11.32
N VAL A 30 3.43 -3.60 12.58
CA VAL A 30 4.69 -3.50 13.33
C VAL A 30 5.34 -4.87 13.48
N GLY A 31 4.57 -5.92 13.80
CA GLY A 31 5.08 -7.28 13.93
C GLY A 31 5.71 -7.79 12.62
N LEU A 32 5.01 -7.63 11.49
CA LEU A 32 5.56 -8.01 10.18
C LEU A 32 6.75 -7.14 9.76
N GLY A 33 6.71 -5.85 10.05
CA GLY A 33 7.82 -4.93 9.80
C GLY A 33 9.08 -5.32 10.56
N ASN A 34 8.94 -5.71 11.83
CA ASN A 34 10.07 -6.17 12.66
C ASN A 34 10.67 -7.49 12.14
N ILE A 35 9.84 -8.41 11.62
CA ILE A 35 10.33 -9.63 10.95
C ILE A 35 11.07 -9.25 9.66
N ALA A 36 10.50 -8.38 8.84
CA ALA A 36 11.10 -7.93 7.59
C ALA A 36 12.39 -7.11 7.81
N ALA A 37 12.56 -6.46 8.96
CA ALA A 37 13.78 -5.72 9.29
C ALA A 37 15.04 -6.59 9.27
N TRP A 38 14.91 -7.91 9.51
CA TRP A 38 16.02 -8.87 9.39
C TRP A 38 16.53 -9.04 7.96
N LEU A 39 15.82 -8.56 6.94
CA LEU A 39 16.32 -8.53 5.57
C LEU A 39 17.52 -7.58 5.44
N PHE A 40 17.62 -6.51 6.23
CA PHE A 40 18.75 -5.57 6.18
C PHE A 40 20.10 -6.16 6.61
N PRO A 41 20.23 -6.86 7.76
CA PRO A 41 21.49 -7.53 8.09
C PRO A 41 21.83 -8.64 7.09
N ILE A 42 20.83 -9.37 6.56
CA ILE A 42 21.06 -10.36 5.49
C ILE A 42 21.60 -9.67 4.22
N LEU A 43 20.99 -8.55 3.83
CA LEU A 43 21.45 -7.72 2.72
C LEU A 43 22.88 -7.22 2.96
N MET A 44 23.20 -6.76 4.17
CA MET A 44 24.54 -6.31 4.53
C MET A 44 25.58 -7.42 4.33
N VAL A 45 25.27 -8.64 4.79
CA VAL A 45 26.13 -9.82 4.58
C VAL A 45 26.29 -10.11 3.09
N ALA A 46 25.21 -10.05 2.30
CA ALA A 46 25.26 -10.26 0.86
C ALA A 46 26.15 -9.22 0.14
N ILE A 47 26.04 -7.94 0.51
CA ILE A 47 26.89 -6.86 -0.02
C ILE A 47 28.36 -7.11 0.35
N CYS A 48 28.66 -7.38 1.62
CA CYS A 48 30.03 -7.65 2.07
C CYS A 48 30.63 -8.87 1.37
N ALA A 49 29.85 -9.96 1.23
CA ALA A 49 30.27 -11.14 0.51
C ALA A 49 30.59 -10.84 -0.95
N GLN A 50 29.74 -10.08 -1.64
CA GLN A 50 29.96 -9.69 -3.02
C GLN A 50 31.22 -8.84 -3.19
N VAL A 51 31.47 -7.90 -2.28
CA VAL A 51 32.69 -7.07 -2.31
C VAL A 51 33.95 -7.93 -2.17
N VAL A 52 33.95 -8.89 -1.24
CA VAL A 52 35.09 -9.82 -1.03
C VAL A 52 35.29 -10.71 -2.25
N LEU A 53 34.22 -11.30 -2.78
CA LEU A 53 34.28 -12.16 -3.97
C LEU A 53 34.81 -11.38 -5.18
N ARG A 54 34.32 -10.15 -5.38
CA ARG A 54 34.76 -9.27 -6.47
C ARG A 54 36.24 -8.96 -6.35
N GLN A 55 36.76 -8.71 -5.15
CA GLN A 55 38.20 -8.53 -4.94
C GLN A 55 39.02 -9.80 -5.10
N ALA A 56 38.43 -10.98 -4.89
CA ALA A 56 39.05 -12.26 -5.22
C ALA A 56 38.98 -12.61 -6.73
N GLY A 57 38.43 -11.72 -7.57
CA GLY A 57 38.29 -11.94 -9.01
C GLY A 57 37.04 -12.72 -9.42
N HIS A 58 36.11 -12.97 -8.50
CA HIS A 58 34.84 -13.66 -8.76
C HIS A 58 33.67 -12.69 -8.66
N ASN A 59 33.00 -12.38 -9.77
CA ASN A 59 31.76 -11.59 -9.74
C ASN A 59 30.53 -12.49 -9.94
N GLN A 60 29.63 -12.51 -8.96
CA GLN A 60 28.43 -13.35 -8.98
C GLN A 60 27.19 -12.50 -9.27
N ALA A 61 26.61 -12.62 -10.47
CA ALA A 61 25.46 -11.81 -10.87
C ALA A 61 24.21 -12.10 -10.04
N TRP A 62 23.96 -13.36 -9.69
CA TRP A 62 22.85 -13.73 -8.79
C TRP A 62 22.95 -13.05 -7.41
N LEU A 63 24.17 -12.78 -6.92
CA LEU A 63 24.35 -12.12 -5.62
C LEU A 63 24.10 -10.62 -5.73
N ASP A 64 24.42 -9.99 -6.87
CA ASP A 64 23.97 -8.63 -7.17
C ASP A 64 22.45 -8.56 -7.25
N ASP A 65 21.83 -9.55 -7.91
CA ASP A 65 20.38 -9.63 -8.02
C ASP A 65 19.69 -9.76 -6.66
N LEU A 66 20.22 -10.65 -5.81
CA LEU A 66 19.68 -10.87 -4.48
C LEU A 66 19.71 -9.60 -3.63
N GLN A 67 20.75 -8.77 -3.78
CA GLN A 67 20.88 -7.54 -3.02
C GLN A 67 19.74 -6.56 -3.32
N TRP A 68 19.45 -6.30 -4.59
CA TRP A 68 18.37 -5.35 -4.92
C TRP A 68 16.98 -5.94 -4.66
N TRP A 69 16.83 -7.27 -4.71
CA TRP A 69 15.59 -7.96 -4.29
C TRP A 69 15.34 -7.80 -2.78
N LEU A 70 16.36 -8.08 -1.96
CA LEU A 70 16.29 -7.93 -0.51
C LEU A 70 16.08 -6.47 -0.11
N TYR A 71 16.78 -5.54 -0.76
CA TYR A 71 16.61 -4.12 -0.53
C TYR A 71 15.19 -3.66 -0.86
N GLY A 72 14.69 -3.99 -2.05
CA GLY A 72 13.32 -3.65 -2.46
C GLY A 72 12.27 -4.21 -1.52
N ALA A 73 12.41 -5.48 -1.13
CA ALA A 73 11.51 -6.12 -0.18
C ALA A 73 11.54 -5.45 1.21
N ALA A 74 12.74 -5.20 1.74
CA ALA A 74 12.92 -4.55 3.04
C ALA A 74 12.35 -3.13 3.07
N VAL A 75 12.61 -2.34 2.02
CA VAL A 75 12.13 -0.96 1.92
C VAL A 75 10.60 -0.91 1.82
N LEU A 76 9.99 -1.74 0.97
CA LEU A 76 8.53 -1.76 0.81
C LEU A 76 7.81 -2.14 2.12
N MET A 77 8.33 -3.13 2.83
CA MET A 77 7.83 -3.47 4.17
C MET A 77 8.09 -2.34 5.18
N GLY A 78 9.26 -1.70 5.10
CA GLY A 78 9.63 -0.56 5.92
C GLY A 78 8.71 0.66 5.76
N ILE A 79 8.13 0.87 4.56
CA ILE A 79 7.13 1.93 4.34
C ILE A 79 5.92 1.71 5.24
N GLY A 80 5.35 0.50 5.24
CA GLY A 80 4.19 0.17 6.08
C GLY A 80 4.49 0.35 7.57
N TYR A 81 5.67 -0.09 8.01
CA TYR A 81 6.15 0.14 9.36
C TYR A 81 6.20 1.63 9.72
N ALA A 82 6.86 2.43 8.88
CA ALA A 82 7.02 3.87 9.11
C ALA A 82 5.68 4.62 9.11
N VAL A 83 4.66 4.14 8.37
CA VAL A 83 3.29 4.73 8.39
C VAL A 83 2.70 4.60 9.78
N VAL A 84 2.83 3.42 10.38
CA VAL A 84 2.23 3.11 11.67
C VAL A 84 2.98 3.81 12.81
N THR A 85 4.31 3.81 12.78
CA THR A 85 5.17 4.42 13.83
C THR A 85 5.44 5.90 13.60
N ASN A 86 4.89 6.48 12.53
CA ASN A 86 5.12 7.86 12.13
C ASN A 86 6.61 8.23 11.98
N SER A 87 7.39 7.35 11.38
CA SER A 87 8.86 7.50 11.29
C SER A 87 9.34 8.07 9.95
N HIS A 88 8.43 8.54 9.10
CA HIS A 88 8.80 9.18 7.84
C HIS A 88 9.41 10.56 8.07
N VAL A 89 10.34 10.94 7.19
CA VAL A 89 10.86 12.30 7.14
C VAL A 89 9.74 13.23 6.68
N ARG A 90 9.33 14.13 7.56
CA ARG A 90 8.32 15.15 7.29
C ARG A 90 9.01 16.51 7.11
N VAL A 91 8.53 17.31 6.17
CA VAL A 91 8.97 18.71 6.02
C VAL A 91 7.95 19.60 6.72
N ASP A 92 8.16 19.83 8.02
CA ASP A 92 7.13 20.31 8.94
C ASP A 92 7.11 21.85 9.15
N ILE A 93 7.48 22.65 8.15
CA ILE A 93 7.58 24.13 8.29
C ILE A 93 6.25 24.77 8.74
N PHE A 94 5.12 24.28 8.23
CA PHE A 94 3.79 24.79 8.60
C PHE A 94 3.10 23.94 9.67
N TYR A 95 3.47 22.66 9.78
CA TYR A 95 2.81 21.67 10.63
C TYR A 95 3.08 21.90 12.12
N ASP A 96 4.26 22.42 12.46
CA ASP A 96 4.66 22.70 13.83
C ASP A 96 3.77 23.75 14.52
N ASN A 97 3.16 24.67 13.76
CA ASN A 97 2.26 25.69 14.32
C ASN A 97 0.79 25.25 14.38
N PHE A 98 0.45 24.05 13.90
CA PHE A 98 -0.93 23.58 13.90
C PHE A 98 -1.35 23.07 15.27
N GLU A 99 -2.55 23.43 15.71
CA GLU A 99 -3.22 22.78 16.84
C GLU A 99 -3.40 21.27 16.56
N GLN A 100 -3.42 20.47 17.63
CA GLN A 100 -3.52 19.00 17.55
C GLN A 100 -4.68 18.51 16.66
N ARG A 101 -5.84 19.17 16.70
CA ARG A 101 -7.00 18.81 15.85
C ARG A 101 -6.75 19.10 14.36
N LYS A 102 -6.05 20.18 14.03
CA LYS A 102 -5.71 20.51 12.63
C LYS A 102 -4.68 19.52 12.09
N ARG A 103 -3.66 19.18 12.90
CA ARG A 103 -2.67 18.14 12.60
C ARG A 103 -3.32 16.81 12.24
N ILE A 104 -4.23 16.30 13.09
CA ILE A 104 -4.94 15.03 12.84
C ILE A 104 -5.77 15.08 11.56
N ARG A 105 -6.45 16.20 11.27
CA ARG A 105 -7.23 16.35 10.03
C ARG A 105 -6.34 16.34 8.79
N THR A 106 -5.19 17.02 8.84
CA THR A 106 -4.22 17.03 7.75
C THR A 106 -3.63 15.63 7.53
N ASP A 107 -3.26 14.91 8.59
CA ASP A 107 -2.76 13.54 8.49
C ASP A 107 -3.83 12.60 7.90
N ILE A 108 -5.10 12.71 8.33
CA ILE A 108 -6.21 11.94 7.77
C ILE A 108 -6.38 12.24 6.27
N LEU A 109 -6.34 13.51 5.87
CA LEU A 109 -6.44 13.90 4.46
C LEU A 109 -5.27 13.31 3.66
N GLY A 110 -4.04 13.50 4.12
CA GLY A 110 -2.85 12.97 3.45
C GLY A 110 -2.89 11.46 3.28
N LEU A 111 -3.27 10.72 4.33
CA LEU A 111 -3.38 9.27 4.28
C LEU A 111 -4.53 8.80 3.38
N ALA A 112 -5.74 9.33 3.56
CA ALA A 112 -6.95 8.78 2.94
C ALA A 112 -7.29 9.36 1.57
N TRP A 113 -6.81 10.56 1.23
CA TRP A 113 -7.08 11.21 -0.06
C TRP A 113 -5.90 11.17 -1.02
N LEU A 114 -4.67 11.07 -0.52
CA LEU A 114 -3.47 11.13 -1.35
C LEU A 114 -2.71 9.81 -1.34
N PHE A 115 -2.34 9.32 -0.16
CA PHE A 115 -1.43 8.17 -0.08
C PHE A 115 -2.12 6.83 -0.34
N LEU A 116 -3.27 6.56 0.29
CA LEU A 116 -4.02 5.33 0.07
C LEU A 116 -4.44 5.11 -1.39
N PRO A 117 -5.03 6.09 -2.12
CA PRO A 117 -5.40 5.88 -3.51
C PRO A 117 -4.16 5.71 -4.41
N PHE A 118 -3.06 6.38 -4.08
CA PHE A 118 -1.78 6.16 -4.77
C PHE A 118 -1.26 4.72 -4.59
N ILE A 119 -1.29 4.18 -3.37
CA ILE A 119 -0.88 2.79 -3.12
C ILE A 119 -1.81 1.79 -3.82
N ILE A 120 -3.12 2.05 -3.86
CA ILE A 120 -4.06 1.21 -4.60
C ILE A 120 -3.77 1.28 -6.11
N LEU A 121 -3.41 2.45 -6.65
CA LEU A 121 -3.01 2.61 -8.05
C LEU A 121 -1.72 1.83 -8.35
N CYS A 122 -0.71 1.93 -7.48
CA CYS A 122 0.51 1.15 -7.61
C CYS A 122 0.22 -0.35 -7.58
N TRP A 123 -0.66 -0.81 -6.69
CA TRP A 123 -1.09 -2.20 -6.65
C TRP A 123 -1.73 -2.64 -7.96
N ASP A 124 -2.70 -1.86 -8.46
CA ASP A 124 -3.44 -2.18 -9.69
C ASP A 124 -2.51 -2.29 -10.90
N VAL A 125 -1.65 -1.28 -11.12
CA VAL A 125 -0.70 -1.29 -12.23
C VAL A 125 0.28 -2.46 -12.10
N THR A 126 0.87 -2.65 -10.92
CA THR A 126 1.90 -3.68 -10.74
C THR A 126 1.36 -5.10 -10.73
N PHE A 127 0.06 -5.29 -10.52
CA PHE A 127 -0.58 -6.60 -10.57
C PHE A 127 -0.45 -7.23 -11.96
N ASP A 128 -0.78 -6.46 -13.01
CA ASP A 128 -0.63 -6.91 -14.40
C ASP A 128 0.83 -7.15 -14.79
N TYR A 129 1.75 -6.31 -14.29
CA TYR A 129 3.19 -6.54 -14.47
C TYR A 129 3.65 -7.85 -13.84
N ALA A 130 3.18 -8.17 -12.63
CA ALA A 130 3.51 -9.41 -11.94
C ALA A 130 2.94 -10.63 -12.69
N LEU A 131 1.67 -10.58 -13.12
CA LEU A 131 1.07 -11.66 -13.90
C LEU A 131 1.77 -11.92 -15.23
N THR A 132 2.16 -10.85 -15.93
CA THR A 132 2.89 -10.96 -17.20
C THR A 132 4.26 -11.60 -16.99
N SER A 133 4.95 -11.21 -15.92
CA SER A 133 6.25 -11.77 -15.52
C SER A 133 6.17 -13.27 -15.18
N ILE A 134 5.12 -13.69 -14.47
CA ILE A 134 4.88 -15.11 -14.16
C ILE A 134 4.65 -15.91 -15.44
N ARG A 135 3.83 -15.40 -16.36
CA ARG A 135 3.54 -16.09 -17.64
C ARG A 135 4.77 -16.19 -18.55
N ALA A 136 5.66 -15.21 -18.48
CA ALA A 136 6.90 -15.18 -19.24
C ALA A 136 8.03 -16.00 -18.59
N ASP A 137 7.80 -16.55 -17.38
CA ASP A 137 8.84 -17.15 -16.52
C ASP A 137 10.11 -16.28 -16.47
N GLU A 138 9.91 -15.00 -16.18
CA GLU A 138 10.96 -13.99 -16.29
C GLU A 138 12.10 -14.27 -15.30
N GLY A 139 13.33 -14.18 -15.78
CA GLY A 139 14.57 -14.30 -15.01
C GLY A 139 15.45 -13.06 -15.15
N SER A 140 16.60 -13.08 -14.50
CA SER A 140 17.63 -12.06 -14.66
C SER A 140 18.16 -11.99 -16.10
N ASP A 141 18.53 -10.79 -16.54
CA ASP A 141 19.22 -10.55 -17.81
C ASP A 141 20.62 -11.17 -17.83
N SER A 142 21.19 -11.45 -16.65
CA SER A 142 22.49 -12.07 -16.52
C SER A 142 22.40 -13.59 -16.64
N PRO A 143 23.27 -14.25 -17.45
CA PRO A 143 23.27 -15.71 -17.58
C PRO A 143 23.50 -16.49 -16.27
N ASN A 144 24.17 -15.85 -15.29
CA ASN A 144 24.40 -16.38 -13.94
C ASN A 144 23.61 -15.59 -12.89
N GLY A 145 22.49 -14.98 -13.28
CA GLY A 145 21.62 -14.19 -12.42
C GLY A 145 20.55 -15.02 -11.71
N LEU A 146 19.75 -14.37 -10.87
CA LEU A 146 18.62 -15.02 -10.23
C LEU A 146 17.51 -15.30 -11.24
N HIS A 147 17.07 -16.55 -11.28
CA HIS A 147 15.87 -16.95 -12.01
C HIS A 147 14.63 -16.57 -11.20
N ASN A 148 13.45 -16.61 -11.82
CA ASN A 148 12.16 -16.35 -11.17
C ASN A 148 12.01 -14.91 -10.65
N LEU A 149 12.39 -13.93 -11.47
CA LEU A 149 12.23 -12.50 -11.20
C LEU A 149 10.79 -12.10 -10.87
N TRP A 150 9.83 -12.88 -11.38
CA TRP A 150 8.42 -12.77 -11.04
C TRP A 150 8.15 -12.88 -9.53
N THR A 151 9.02 -13.55 -8.75
CA THR A 151 8.93 -13.62 -7.28
C THR A 151 9.01 -12.24 -6.65
N LEU A 152 9.96 -11.42 -7.10
CA LEU A 152 10.11 -10.05 -6.61
C LEU A 152 8.93 -9.18 -7.01
N LYS A 153 8.48 -9.28 -8.27
CA LYS A 153 7.32 -8.49 -8.76
C LYS A 153 6.03 -8.87 -8.01
N GLY A 154 5.86 -10.16 -7.72
CA GLY A 154 4.78 -10.66 -6.86
C GLY A 154 4.88 -10.14 -5.43
N PHE A 155 6.08 -10.17 -4.84
CA PHE A 155 6.31 -9.63 -3.50
C PHE A 155 6.07 -8.11 -3.43
N MET A 156 6.46 -7.36 -4.47
CA MET A 156 6.19 -5.93 -4.59
C MET A 156 4.68 -5.66 -4.57
N ASN A 157 3.90 -6.41 -5.34
CA ASN A 157 2.45 -6.30 -5.34
C ASN A 157 1.83 -6.62 -3.96
N LEU A 158 2.28 -7.71 -3.32
CA LEU A 158 1.86 -8.07 -1.95
C LEU A 158 2.20 -6.96 -0.94
N SER A 159 3.36 -6.33 -1.10
CA SER A 159 3.81 -5.24 -0.23
C SER A 159 2.92 -4.01 -0.33
N PHE A 160 2.35 -3.69 -1.51
CA PHE A 160 1.37 -2.60 -1.62
C PHE A 160 0.08 -2.90 -0.86
N VAL A 161 -0.37 -4.16 -0.83
CA VAL A 161 -1.51 -4.56 0.02
C VAL A 161 -1.16 -4.35 1.49
N PHE A 162 0.04 -4.76 1.91
CA PHE A 162 0.52 -4.55 3.27
C PHE A 162 0.56 -3.05 3.65
N ILE A 163 1.08 -2.18 2.78
CA ILE A 163 1.10 -0.74 2.98
C ILE A 163 -0.33 -0.17 3.04
N ALA A 164 -1.24 -0.62 2.18
CA ALA A 164 -2.64 -0.19 2.22
C ALA A 164 -3.32 -0.54 3.56
N VAL A 165 -3.04 -1.73 4.12
CA VAL A 165 -3.49 -2.13 5.45
C VAL A 165 -2.89 -1.21 6.53
N ALA A 166 -1.60 -0.89 6.44
CA ALA A 166 -0.94 0.03 7.36
C ALA A 166 -1.55 1.44 7.34
N ILE A 167 -1.83 1.96 6.15
CA ILE A 167 -2.49 3.26 5.96
C ILE A 167 -3.91 3.22 6.52
N TRP A 168 -4.71 2.22 6.17
CA TRP A 168 -6.09 2.10 6.65
C TRP A 168 -6.14 2.00 8.18
N SER A 169 -5.25 1.19 8.76
CA SER A 169 -5.14 1.02 10.20
C SER A 169 -4.80 2.33 10.92
N THR A 170 -3.79 3.05 10.42
CA THR A 170 -3.37 4.35 10.96
C THR A 170 -4.47 5.39 10.80
N TYR A 171 -5.13 5.42 9.64
CA TYR A 171 -6.26 6.29 9.35
C TYR A 171 -7.42 6.07 10.34
N VAL A 172 -7.82 4.82 10.59
CA VAL A 172 -8.90 4.50 11.54
C VAL A 172 -8.51 4.90 12.96
N ARG A 173 -7.26 4.69 13.37
CA ARG A 173 -6.74 5.14 14.67
C ARG A 173 -6.84 6.67 14.82
N LEU A 174 -6.40 7.42 13.80
CA LEU A 174 -6.48 8.89 13.81
C LEU A 174 -7.92 9.40 13.79
N LEU A 175 -8.81 8.75 13.01
CA LEU A 175 -10.23 9.07 12.98
C LEU A 175 -10.86 8.87 14.36
N GLY A 176 -10.47 7.82 15.08
CA GLY A 176 -10.90 7.52 16.45
C GLY A 176 -10.57 8.62 17.45
N LYS A 177 -9.49 9.39 17.23
CA LYS A 177 -9.15 10.57 18.05
C LYS A 177 -10.08 11.77 17.81
N LEU A 178 -10.78 11.81 16.68
CA LEU A 178 -11.67 12.91 16.29
C LEU A 178 -13.16 12.57 16.48
N THR A 179 -13.55 11.33 16.20
CA THR A 179 -14.94 10.86 16.28
C THR A 179 -15.01 9.34 16.43
N ARG A 180 -16.16 8.80 16.89
CA ARG A 180 -16.40 7.33 16.89
C ARG A 180 -16.21 6.81 15.45
N PRO A 181 -15.27 5.87 15.19
CA PRO A 181 -14.91 5.43 13.85
C PRO A 181 -15.93 4.41 13.32
N ALA A 182 -17.18 4.81 13.16
CA ALA A 182 -18.23 3.99 12.52
C ALA A 182 -17.88 3.75 11.04
N LEU A 183 -18.29 2.61 10.47
CA LEU A 183 -17.94 2.22 9.09
C LEU A 183 -18.31 3.27 8.05
N TRP A 184 -19.50 3.87 8.16
CA TRP A 184 -19.93 4.91 7.22
C TRP A 184 -19.06 6.17 7.29
N LYS A 185 -18.51 6.51 8.47
CA LYS A 185 -17.57 7.63 8.61
C LYS A 185 -16.21 7.28 8.04
N GLN A 186 -15.74 6.05 8.25
CA GLN A 186 -14.51 5.57 7.62
C GLN A 186 -14.61 5.70 6.09
N PHE A 187 -15.75 5.29 5.51
CA PHE A 187 -15.95 5.42 4.07
C PHE A 187 -16.10 6.86 3.60
N LEU A 188 -16.79 7.70 4.38
CA LEU A 188 -16.99 9.11 4.03
C LEU A 188 -15.69 9.92 4.06
N PHE A 189 -14.88 9.77 5.10
CA PHE A 189 -13.63 10.53 5.22
C PHE A 189 -12.53 10.02 4.27
N ALA A 190 -12.61 8.77 3.82
CA ALA A 190 -11.74 8.18 2.81
C ALA A 190 -12.39 8.11 1.41
N PHE A 191 -13.30 9.03 1.09
CA PHE A 191 -14.16 8.95 -0.10
C PHE A 191 -13.41 8.69 -1.42
N PRO A 192 -12.29 9.37 -1.76
CA PRO A 192 -11.58 9.10 -3.01
C PRO A 192 -11.01 7.68 -3.06
N SER A 193 -10.36 7.24 -1.98
CA SER A 193 -9.81 5.89 -1.89
C SER A 193 -10.87 4.82 -1.99
N VAL A 194 -11.99 4.99 -1.26
CA VAL A 194 -13.09 4.03 -1.28
C VAL A 194 -13.74 3.99 -2.65
N THR A 195 -13.99 5.14 -3.27
CA THR A 195 -14.49 5.21 -4.65
C THR A 195 -13.58 4.48 -5.60
N TYR A 196 -12.27 4.63 -5.44
CA TYR A 196 -11.29 3.97 -6.30
C TYR A 196 -11.30 2.44 -6.13
N VAL A 197 -11.36 1.94 -4.89
CA VAL A 197 -11.51 0.50 -4.61
C VAL A 197 -12.83 -0.04 -5.19
N VAL A 198 -13.94 0.69 -4.99
CA VAL A 198 -15.24 0.31 -5.54
C VAL A 198 -15.20 0.29 -7.07
N ASN A 199 -14.51 1.24 -7.71
CA ASN A 199 -14.30 1.26 -9.15
C ASN A 199 -13.52 0.02 -9.60
N LEU A 200 -12.42 -0.34 -8.93
CA LEU A 200 -11.64 -1.53 -9.28
C LEU A 200 -12.48 -2.80 -9.13
N ILE A 201 -13.19 -2.96 -8.00
CA ILE A 201 -14.07 -4.11 -7.78
C ILE A 201 -15.13 -4.19 -8.87
N PHE A 202 -15.82 -3.07 -9.16
CA PHE A 202 -16.85 -3.03 -10.19
C PHE A 202 -16.27 -3.34 -11.58
N TYR A 203 -15.16 -2.69 -11.95
CA TYR A 203 -14.48 -2.87 -13.22
C TYR A 203 -14.07 -4.34 -13.43
N TYR A 204 -13.32 -4.92 -12.49
CA TYR A 204 -12.84 -6.29 -12.62
C TYR A 204 -13.96 -7.33 -12.50
N SER A 205 -15.00 -7.07 -11.71
CA SER A 205 -16.16 -7.96 -11.63
C SER A 205 -16.93 -7.98 -12.95
N CYS A 206 -17.24 -6.79 -13.51
CA CYS A 206 -17.87 -6.68 -14.81
C CYS A 206 -17.02 -7.31 -15.90
N PHE A 207 -15.70 -7.04 -15.90
CA PHE A 207 -14.78 -7.62 -16.88
C PHE A 207 -14.76 -9.13 -16.80
N THR A 208 -14.64 -9.70 -15.60
CA THR A 208 -14.60 -11.15 -15.40
C THR A 208 -15.91 -11.80 -15.82
N VAL A 209 -17.06 -11.24 -15.42
CA VAL A 209 -18.37 -11.78 -15.82
C VAL A 209 -18.52 -11.75 -17.34
N LEU A 210 -18.23 -10.61 -17.98
CA LEU A 210 -18.33 -10.49 -19.43
C LEU A 210 -17.32 -11.38 -20.17
N TYR A 211 -16.12 -11.55 -19.62
CA TYR A 211 -15.11 -12.45 -20.17
C TYR A 211 -15.53 -13.92 -20.10
N LEU A 212 -16.25 -14.32 -19.04
CA LEU A 212 -16.76 -15.68 -18.88
C LEU A 212 -18.02 -15.95 -19.72
N THR A 213 -18.83 -14.93 -20.01
CA THR A 213 -20.08 -15.05 -20.79
C THR A 213 -19.91 -14.64 -22.26
N ARG A 214 -18.71 -14.29 -22.71
CA ARG A 214 -18.46 -13.85 -24.09
C ARG A 214 -18.60 -14.98 -25.10
N ASP A 215 -18.82 -14.60 -26.35
CA ASP A 215 -18.70 -15.51 -27.47
C ASP A 215 -17.26 -16.02 -27.62
N PRO A 216 -17.03 -17.31 -27.95
CA PRO A 216 -15.69 -17.88 -28.04
C PRO A 216 -14.74 -17.20 -29.04
N GLU A 217 -15.29 -16.45 -30.00
CA GLU A 217 -14.52 -15.69 -31.00
C GLU A 217 -13.99 -14.36 -30.46
N MET A 218 -14.51 -13.86 -29.33
CA MET A 218 -14.10 -12.57 -28.75
C MET A 218 -12.86 -12.72 -27.87
N ASP A 219 -11.83 -11.91 -28.13
CA ASP A 219 -10.63 -11.85 -27.29
C ASP A 219 -10.83 -10.89 -26.09
N ALA A 220 -9.90 -10.91 -25.12
CA ALA A 220 -9.92 -10.05 -23.94
C ALA A 220 -9.97 -8.55 -24.30
N ARG A 221 -9.31 -8.19 -25.40
CA ARG A 221 -9.27 -6.82 -25.92
C ARG A 221 -10.62 -6.35 -26.42
N ASP A 222 -11.41 -7.25 -27.00
CA ASP A 222 -12.73 -6.92 -27.53
C ASP A 222 -13.74 -6.72 -26.39
N VAL A 223 -13.64 -7.53 -25.33
CA VAL A 223 -14.42 -7.34 -24.09
C VAL A 223 -14.14 -5.95 -23.49
N GLY A 224 -12.87 -5.52 -23.47
CA GLY A 224 -12.48 -4.19 -22.97
C GLY A 224 -13.02 -3.01 -23.79
N ARG A 225 -13.53 -3.25 -25.00
CA ARG A 225 -14.13 -2.23 -25.87
C ARG A 225 -15.66 -2.17 -25.78
N LEU A 226 -16.27 -3.01 -24.94
CA LEU A 226 -17.71 -2.99 -24.75
C LEU A 226 -18.16 -1.63 -24.16
N PRO A 227 -19.38 -1.16 -24.49
CA PRO A 227 -19.86 0.17 -24.07
C PRO A 227 -19.77 0.45 -22.57
N ILE A 228 -19.88 -0.59 -21.73
CA ILE A 228 -19.76 -0.49 -20.27
C ILE A 228 -18.37 0.01 -19.79
N PHE A 229 -17.31 -0.25 -20.58
CA PHE A 229 -15.95 0.22 -20.31
C PHE A 229 -15.59 1.50 -21.07
N GLY A 230 -16.52 1.97 -21.90
CA GLY A 230 -16.39 3.20 -22.67
C GLY A 230 -16.51 4.45 -21.81
N GLU A 231 -16.50 5.57 -22.50
CA GLU A 231 -16.48 6.90 -21.90
C GLU A 231 -17.83 7.58 -22.05
N TRP A 232 -18.14 8.41 -21.07
CA TRP A 232 -19.24 9.36 -21.09
C TRP A 232 -18.64 10.74 -21.29
N GLU A 233 -19.01 11.38 -22.38
CA GLU A 233 -18.60 12.74 -22.71
C GLU A 233 -19.50 13.74 -21.98
N PHE A 234 -18.89 14.59 -21.16
CA PHE A 234 -19.54 15.74 -20.52
C PHE A 234 -18.82 17.03 -20.95
N GLY A 235 -19.27 17.61 -22.05
CA GLY A 235 -18.66 18.83 -22.61
C GLY A 235 -17.26 18.57 -23.16
N GLN A 236 -16.23 19.07 -22.47
CA GLN A 236 -14.81 18.86 -22.83
C GLN A 236 -14.14 17.76 -21.99
N HIS A 237 -14.88 17.13 -21.07
CA HIS A 237 -14.35 16.13 -20.15
C HIS A 237 -14.91 14.75 -20.48
N GLU A 238 -14.04 13.76 -20.54
CA GLU A 238 -14.39 12.35 -20.74
C GLU A 238 -14.28 11.62 -19.39
N MET A 239 -15.31 10.85 -19.05
CA MET A 239 -15.36 10.08 -17.82
C MET A 239 -15.85 8.67 -18.08
N ARG A 240 -15.09 7.65 -17.67
CA ARG A 240 -15.49 6.26 -17.87
C ARG A 240 -16.77 5.92 -17.12
N TRP A 241 -17.67 5.15 -17.74
CA TRP A 241 -18.93 4.72 -17.13
C TRP A 241 -18.73 3.97 -15.80
N THR A 242 -17.63 3.20 -15.69
CA THR A 242 -17.28 2.48 -14.47
C THR A 242 -17.02 3.41 -13.29
N VAL A 243 -16.44 4.59 -13.54
CA VAL A 243 -16.14 5.58 -12.49
C VAL A 243 -17.42 6.23 -12.00
N LEU A 244 -18.36 6.56 -12.90
CA LEU A 244 -19.69 7.06 -12.53
C LEU A 244 -20.45 6.02 -11.69
N ALA A 245 -20.46 4.77 -12.13
CA ALA A 245 -21.07 3.68 -11.38
C ALA A 245 -20.43 3.55 -9.99
N ALA A 246 -19.10 3.63 -9.90
CA ALA A 246 -18.38 3.56 -8.64
C ALA A 246 -18.72 4.70 -7.68
N LEU A 247 -18.90 5.93 -8.16
CA LEU A 247 -19.35 7.05 -7.33
C LEU A 247 -20.73 6.80 -6.73
N ILE A 248 -21.68 6.34 -7.56
CA ILE A 248 -23.04 6.03 -7.12
C ILE A 248 -23.03 4.88 -6.11
N LEU A 249 -22.31 3.79 -6.41
CA LEU A 249 -22.16 2.62 -5.54
C LEU A 249 -21.50 2.99 -4.21
N THR A 250 -20.52 3.90 -4.22
CA THR A 250 -19.84 4.37 -3.00
C THR A 250 -20.79 5.17 -2.12
N VAL A 251 -21.59 6.06 -2.69
CA VAL A 251 -22.62 6.79 -1.93
C VAL A 251 -23.66 5.81 -1.36
N ALA A 252 -24.11 4.84 -2.14
CA ALA A 252 -25.03 3.80 -1.68
C ALA A 252 -24.43 2.99 -0.53
N LEU A 253 -23.16 2.57 -0.64
CA LEU A 253 -22.42 1.85 0.39
C LEU A 253 -22.36 2.65 1.71
N ILE A 254 -22.07 3.95 1.63
CA ILE A 254 -22.02 4.85 2.80
C ILE A 254 -23.41 4.95 3.45
N VAL A 255 -24.48 5.11 2.65
CA VAL A 255 -25.85 5.19 3.15
C VAL A 255 -26.26 3.88 3.83
N VAL A 256 -26.00 2.74 3.21
CA VAL A 256 -26.27 1.41 3.78
C VAL A 256 -25.52 1.23 5.10
N ALA A 257 -24.21 1.51 5.13
CA ALA A 257 -23.40 1.43 6.34
C ALA A 257 -23.94 2.34 7.47
N ARG A 258 -24.47 3.53 7.12
CA ARG A 258 -25.10 4.44 8.09
C ARG A 258 -26.43 3.92 8.62
N LEU A 259 -27.21 3.22 7.81
CA LEU A 259 -28.47 2.62 8.25
C LEU A 259 -28.25 1.47 9.23
N PHE A 260 -27.21 0.65 9.03
CA PHE A 260 -26.85 -0.40 9.99
C PHE A 260 -26.38 0.17 11.33
N ASP A 261 -25.53 1.20 11.32
CA ASP A 261 -25.05 1.87 12.54
C ASP A 261 -26.19 2.47 13.39
N ARG A 262 -27.30 2.86 12.75
CA ARG A 262 -28.52 3.34 13.45
C ARG A 262 -29.36 2.22 14.07
N LYS A 263 -29.30 1.00 13.54
CA LYS A 263 -30.04 -0.15 14.09
C LYS A 263 -29.36 -0.71 15.33
N ASP A 264 -28.05 -0.53 15.44
CA ASP A 264 -27.22 -1.01 16.54
C ASP A 264 -27.04 0.03 17.68
N ALA A 265 -27.72 1.18 17.59
CA ALA A 265 -27.66 2.30 18.55
C ALA A 265 -28.98 2.44 19.31
#